data_AF-A0A2V8TD24-F1
#
_entry.id   AF-A0A2V8TD24-F1
#
_cell.length_a   1.000
_cell.length_b   1.000
_cell.length_c   1.000
_cell.angle_alpha   90.00
_cell.angle_beta   90.00
_cell.angle_gamma   90.00
#
_symmetry.space_group_name_H-M   'P 1'
#
loop_
_entity.id
_entity.type
_entity.pdbx_description
1 polymer ?
#
loop_
_entity_poly.entity_id
_entity_poly.type
_entity_poly.pdbx_seq_one_letter_code
_entity_poly.pdbx_strand_id
1 'polypeptide(L)'
;MVCERWMHPGWLSNSYLVADREAGEGIIVDSGADPEPIVAAARTLGVKVLWIVNTHHHHDHTAGNEALRRELGADVAVHVLEAALIPGVRRRLEDGEVLAAGDLEARVLHIPGHTAGQIALLVRARSETPQRVFTGDTLFRRSVGGTKGPGHTTFEDLRRSLLERLLALPPETIVLPGHASATTVGEEWEHNPFVRVMRGIDAPGTASCRFAGRPARLIVWARDYDGGHKAWIRFEDGEDAVVPGSGVSL
;
A
#
# COMPACT_ATOMS: atom_id res chain seq x y z
N MET A 1 4.60 -6.92 -19.75
CA MET A 1 4.56 -7.21 -18.29
C MET A 1 3.29 -7.96 -17.94
N VAL A 2 3.42 -9.02 -17.15
CA VAL A 2 2.30 -9.72 -16.49
C VAL A 2 2.12 -9.14 -15.09
N CYS A 3 0.87 -8.96 -14.67
CA CYS A 3 0.53 -8.53 -13.32
C CYS A 3 -0.73 -9.29 -12.87
N GLU A 4 -0.57 -10.24 -11.96
CA GLU A 4 -1.67 -11.01 -11.36
C GLU A 4 -1.88 -10.59 -9.91
N ARG A 5 -3.13 -10.68 -9.42
CA ARG A 5 -3.53 -10.26 -8.07
C ARG A 5 -4.35 -11.35 -7.41
N TRP A 6 -4.03 -11.62 -6.15
CA TRP A 6 -4.83 -12.43 -5.24
C TRP A 6 -5.19 -11.62 -4.01
N MET A 7 -6.29 -11.99 -3.35
CA MET A 7 -6.77 -11.32 -2.15
C MET A 7 -7.14 -12.35 -1.10
N HIS A 8 -6.70 -12.15 0.14
CA HIS A 8 -7.13 -13.00 1.25
C HIS A 8 -8.59 -12.70 1.60
N PRO A 9 -9.50 -13.69 1.65
CA PRO A 9 -10.93 -13.44 1.87
C PRO A 9 -11.25 -12.92 3.28
N GLY A 10 -10.37 -13.16 4.26
CA GLY A 10 -10.56 -12.72 5.65
C GLY A 10 -9.94 -11.37 6.00
N TRP A 11 -8.83 -11.00 5.35
CA TRP A 11 -8.11 -9.74 5.64
C TRP A 11 -8.35 -8.69 4.56
N LEU A 12 -8.81 -9.12 3.38
CA LEU A 12 -8.97 -8.29 2.18
C LEU A 12 -7.65 -7.64 1.72
N SER A 13 -6.50 -8.18 2.16
CA SER A 13 -5.18 -7.75 1.70
C SER A 13 -4.84 -8.41 0.38
N ASN A 14 -4.17 -7.65 -0.48
CA ASN A 14 -3.77 -8.05 -1.81
C ASN A 14 -2.34 -8.57 -1.80
N SER A 15 -2.05 -9.49 -2.71
CA SER A 15 -0.70 -9.89 -3.09
C SER A 15 -0.61 -9.94 -4.59
N TYR A 16 0.53 -9.51 -5.13
CA TYR A 16 0.70 -9.34 -6.56
C TYR A 16 1.91 -10.11 -7.07
N LEU A 17 1.77 -10.78 -8.21
CA LEU A 17 2.90 -11.27 -9.00
C LEU A 17 3.09 -10.33 -10.18
N VAL A 18 4.28 -9.73 -10.29
CA VAL A 18 4.64 -8.82 -11.38
C VAL A 18 5.85 -9.38 -12.10
N ALA A 19 5.73 -9.65 -13.39
CA ALA A 19 6.76 -10.37 -14.12
C ALA A 19 6.98 -9.81 -15.53
N ASP A 20 8.24 -9.83 -15.95
CA ASP A 20 8.61 -9.82 -17.35
C ASP A 20 8.45 -11.25 -17.89
N ARG A 21 7.43 -11.44 -18.73
CA ARG A 21 7.12 -12.75 -19.32
C ARG A 21 8.18 -13.19 -20.31
N GLU A 22 8.85 -12.27 -21.01
CA GLU A 22 9.87 -12.63 -22.00
C GLU A 22 11.17 -13.06 -21.32
N ALA A 23 11.60 -12.33 -20.29
CA ALA A 23 12.76 -12.70 -19.50
C ALA A 23 12.50 -13.88 -18.54
N GLY A 24 11.25 -14.16 -18.19
CA GLY A 24 10.89 -15.17 -17.20
C GLY A 24 11.30 -14.79 -15.77
N GLU A 25 11.36 -13.49 -15.46
CA GLU A 25 11.74 -12.98 -14.15
C GLU A 25 10.65 -12.08 -13.57
N GLY A 26 10.51 -12.08 -12.25
CA GLY A 26 9.51 -11.25 -11.60
C GLY A 26 9.74 -11.04 -10.11
N ILE A 27 8.83 -10.30 -9.51
CA ILE A 27 8.75 -10.03 -8.08
C ILE A 27 7.34 -10.32 -7.58
N ILE A 28 7.24 -10.64 -6.30
CA ILE A 28 5.98 -10.64 -5.57
C ILE A 28 5.92 -9.37 -4.74
N VAL A 29 4.78 -8.67 -4.73
CA VAL A 29 4.53 -7.54 -3.84
C VAL A 29 3.49 -7.95 -2.81
N ASP A 30 3.90 -7.94 -1.55
CA ASP A 30 3.20 -8.49 -0.39
C ASP A 30 2.80 -9.98 -0.52
N SER A 31 2.51 -10.63 0.61
CA SER A 31 2.24 -12.06 0.71
C SER A 31 1.08 -12.38 1.66
N GLY A 32 0.15 -11.45 1.80
CA GLY A 32 -1.08 -11.61 2.58
C GLY A 32 -2.05 -12.67 2.08
N ALA A 33 -2.15 -12.84 0.76
CA ALA A 33 -3.04 -13.82 0.14
C ALA A 33 -2.50 -15.25 0.28
N ASP A 34 -3.36 -16.23 -0.02
CA ASP A 34 -2.97 -17.64 -0.03
C ASP A 34 -1.76 -17.85 -0.97
N PRO A 35 -0.62 -18.37 -0.47
CA PRO A 35 0.58 -18.57 -1.27
C PRO A 35 0.41 -19.64 -2.36
N GLU A 36 -0.46 -20.64 -2.17
CA GLU A 36 -0.60 -21.76 -3.12
C GLU A 36 -0.96 -21.31 -4.55
N PRO A 37 -2.02 -20.51 -4.79
CA PRO A 37 -2.34 -20.03 -6.14
C PRO A 37 -1.24 -19.12 -6.74
N ILE A 38 -0.52 -18.37 -5.90
CA ILE A 38 0.60 -17.50 -6.35
C ILE A 38 1.75 -18.37 -6.86
N VAL A 39 2.11 -19.43 -6.12
CA VAL A 39 3.15 -20.40 -6.52
C VAL A 39 2.74 -21.10 -7.82
N ALA A 40 1.49 -21.53 -7.93
CA ALA A 40 0.97 -22.18 -9.13
C ALA A 40 1.06 -21.26 -10.35
N ALA A 41 0.71 -19.99 -10.20
CA ALA A 41 0.81 -18.99 -11.26
C ALA A 41 2.27 -18.75 -11.68
N ALA A 42 3.18 -18.54 -10.73
CA ALA A 42 4.61 -18.36 -11.04
C ALA A 42 5.19 -19.55 -11.82
N ARG A 43 4.87 -20.79 -11.41
CA ARG A 43 5.29 -22.01 -12.11
C ARG A 43 4.67 -22.14 -13.51
N THR A 44 3.37 -21.87 -13.64
CA THR A 44 2.65 -21.94 -14.93
C THR A 44 3.18 -20.92 -15.92
N LEU A 45 3.52 -19.72 -15.45
CA LEU A 45 4.09 -18.65 -16.26
C LEU A 45 5.58 -18.86 -16.57
N GLY A 46 6.24 -19.83 -15.94
CA GLY A 46 7.69 -20.03 -16.07
C GLY A 46 8.51 -18.90 -15.46
N VAL A 47 7.98 -18.21 -14.45
CA VAL A 47 8.61 -17.03 -13.84
C VAL A 47 9.47 -17.43 -12.65
N LYS A 48 10.74 -17.05 -12.69
CA LYS A 48 11.64 -17.03 -11.54
C LYS A 48 11.38 -15.77 -10.72
N VAL A 49 10.78 -15.95 -9.54
CA VAL A 49 10.58 -14.85 -8.60
C VAL A 49 11.90 -14.53 -7.90
N LEU A 50 12.42 -13.33 -8.09
CA LEU A 50 13.70 -12.90 -7.51
C LEU A 50 13.52 -12.39 -6.07
N TRP A 51 12.44 -11.65 -5.83
CA TRP A 51 12.17 -11.01 -4.55
C TRP A 51 10.70 -11.13 -4.18
N ILE A 52 10.44 -11.35 -2.89
CA ILE A 52 9.18 -11.02 -2.22
C ILE A 52 9.40 -9.66 -1.57
N VAL A 53 8.78 -8.62 -2.10
CA VAL A 53 8.93 -7.26 -1.60
C VAL A 53 7.72 -6.91 -0.75
N ASN A 54 7.91 -6.80 0.56
CA ASN A 54 6.83 -6.33 1.44
C ASN A 54 6.78 -4.81 1.45
N THR A 55 5.58 -4.25 1.40
CA THR A 55 5.35 -2.81 1.51
C THR A 55 5.55 -2.31 2.94
N HIS A 56 5.22 -3.15 3.93
CA HIS A 56 5.37 -2.90 5.36
C HIS A 56 5.26 -4.20 6.19
N HIS A 57 5.44 -4.14 7.51
CA HIS A 57 5.52 -5.31 8.39
C HIS A 57 4.21 -5.95 8.84
N HIS A 58 3.04 -5.43 8.49
CA HIS A 58 1.80 -5.97 9.06
C HIS A 58 1.57 -7.41 8.62
N HIS A 59 1.06 -8.22 9.53
CA HIS A 59 1.01 -9.67 9.37
C HIS A 59 0.20 -10.08 8.14
N ASP A 60 -0.91 -9.40 7.87
CA ASP A 60 -1.75 -9.61 6.71
C ASP A 60 -1.12 -9.17 5.39
N HIS A 61 0.11 -8.66 5.39
CA HIS A 61 0.95 -8.42 4.21
C HIS A 61 2.19 -9.33 4.15
N THR A 62 2.53 -10.02 5.24
CA THR A 62 3.77 -10.81 5.34
C THR A 62 3.54 -12.30 5.63
N ALA A 63 2.31 -12.72 5.91
CA ALA A 63 1.98 -14.07 6.38
C ALA A 63 2.48 -15.18 5.45
N GLY A 64 2.48 -14.96 4.14
CA GLY A 64 2.90 -15.93 3.13
C GLY A 64 4.41 -15.96 2.86
N ASN A 65 5.21 -15.06 3.46
CA ASN A 65 6.63 -14.92 3.15
C ASN A 65 7.41 -16.25 3.24
N GLU A 66 7.24 -16.98 4.34
CA GLU A 66 8.00 -18.22 4.56
C GLU A 66 7.59 -19.33 3.57
N ALA A 67 6.29 -19.43 3.27
CA ALA A 67 5.78 -20.39 2.29
C ALA A 67 6.31 -20.07 0.89
N LEU A 68 6.19 -18.81 0.45
CA LEU A 68 6.69 -18.38 -0.87
C LEU A 68 8.21 -18.55 -0.98
N ARG A 69 8.97 -18.21 0.07
CA ARG A 69 10.42 -18.42 0.11
C ARG A 69 10.78 -19.89 -0.04
N ARG A 70 10.07 -20.79 0.64
CA ARG A 70 10.30 -22.24 0.55
C ARG A 70 9.95 -22.80 -0.83
N GLU A 71 8.81 -22.39 -1.40
CA GLU A 71 8.28 -22.96 -2.64
C GLU A 71 8.89 -22.38 -3.92
N LEU A 72 9.38 -21.13 -3.87
CA LEU A 72 9.92 -20.40 -5.02
C LEU A 72 11.41 -20.05 -4.89
N GLY A 73 12.00 -20.19 -3.71
CA GLY A 73 13.40 -19.81 -3.45
C GLY A 73 13.67 -18.30 -3.48
N ALA A 74 12.62 -17.47 -3.44
CA ALA A 74 12.72 -16.01 -3.48
C ALA A 74 13.07 -15.42 -2.12
N ASP A 75 13.95 -14.43 -2.08
CA ASP A 75 14.35 -13.75 -0.85
C ASP A 75 13.39 -12.60 -0.50
N VAL A 76 13.27 -12.29 0.79
CA VAL A 76 12.41 -11.20 1.29
C VAL A 76 13.18 -9.88 1.30
N ALA A 77 12.59 -8.86 0.70
CA ALA A 77 13.06 -7.48 0.69
C ALA A 77 12.02 -6.55 1.33
N VAL A 78 12.47 -5.60 2.13
CA VAL A 78 11.59 -4.60 2.78
C VAL A 78 12.42 -3.36 3.12
N HIS A 79 11.76 -2.22 3.37
CA HIS A 79 12.44 -1.03 3.87
C HIS A 79 13.24 -1.30 5.16
N VAL A 80 14.38 -0.63 5.31
CA VAL A 80 15.30 -0.81 6.45
C VAL A 80 14.62 -0.65 7.82
N LEU A 81 13.63 0.24 7.93
CA LEU A 81 12.89 0.48 9.18
C LEU A 81 11.92 -0.64 9.57
N GLU A 82 11.52 -1.49 8.62
CA GLU A 82 10.60 -2.62 8.83
C GLU A 82 11.36 -3.94 9.04
N ALA A 83 12.63 -4.00 8.66
CA ALA A 83 13.40 -5.24 8.52
C ALA A 83 13.53 -6.05 9.83
N ALA A 84 13.51 -5.39 10.99
CA ALA A 84 13.58 -6.06 12.29
C ALA A 84 12.25 -6.70 12.72
N LEU A 85 11.14 -6.32 12.08
CA LEU A 85 9.79 -6.76 12.40
C LEU A 85 9.34 -7.96 11.55
N ILE A 86 10.07 -8.25 10.47
CA ILE A 86 9.77 -9.34 9.53
C ILE A 86 10.89 -10.40 9.59
N PRO A 87 10.59 -11.65 9.97
CA PRO A 87 11.57 -12.72 9.94
C PRO A 87 12.10 -13.01 8.53
N GLY A 88 13.38 -13.37 8.42
CA GLY A 88 13.96 -13.86 7.17
C GLY A 88 14.24 -12.78 6.11
N VAL A 89 14.16 -11.50 6.45
CA VAL A 89 14.55 -10.40 5.55
C VAL A 89 16.01 -10.54 5.15
N ARG A 90 16.24 -10.58 3.84
CA ARG A 90 17.56 -10.76 3.21
C ARG A 90 18.06 -9.49 2.54
N ARG A 91 17.15 -8.59 2.17
CA ARG A 91 17.49 -7.27 1.61
C ARG A 91 16.75 -6.15 2.33
N ARG A 92 17.52 -5.16 2.76
CA ARG A 92 17.01 -3.90 3.33
C ARG A 92 17.03 -2.86 2.24
N LEU A 93 15.90 -2.20 2.02
CA LEU A 93 15.70 -1.22 0.97
C LEU A 93 15.67 0.20 1.56
N GLU A 94 16.16 1.16 0.80
CA GLU A 94 16.03 2.60 1.06
C GLU A 94 15.26 3.32 -0.06
N ASP A 95 14.88 4.58 0.17
CA ASP A 95 14.19 5.40 -0.83
C ASP A 95 15.01 5.52 -2.12
N GLY A 96 14.34 5.38 -3.26
CA GLY A 96 14.95 5.55 -4.58
C GLY A 96 15.73 4.35 -5.11
N GLU A 97 15.97 3.30 -4.30
CA GLU A 97 16.56 2.05 -4.78
C GLU A 97 15.70 1.41 -5.88
N VAL A 98 16.34 0.66 -6.78
CA VAL A 98 15.68 -0.03 -7.88
C VAL A 98 15.99 -1.52 -7.82
N LEU A 99 14.94 -2.33 -7.88
CA LEU A 99 15.01 -3.77 -8.07
C LEU A 99 14.71 -4.08 -9.55
N ALA A 100 15.62 -4.76 -10.22
CA ALA A 100 15.44 -5.19 -11.60
C ALA A 100 14.99 -6.67 -11.64
N ALA A 101 14.10 -6.97 -12.58
CA ALA A 101 13.71 -8.34 -12.95
C ALA A 101 13.39 -8.34 -14.46
N GLY A 102 14.31 -8.83 -15.28
CA GLY A 102 14.23 -8.66 -16.75
C GLY A 102 14.16 -7.19 -17.18
N ASP A 103 13.12 -6.84 -17.95
CA ASP A 103 12.80 -5.48 -18.38
C ASP A 103 12.07 -4.63 -17.33
N LEU A 104 11.71 -5.23 -16.18
CA LEU A 104 11.06 -4.51 -15.10
C LEU A 104 12.06 -3.73 -14.24
N GLU A 105 11.73 -2.46 -13.99
CA GLU A 105 12.35 -1.63 -12.96
C GLU A 105 11.33 -1.31 -11.88
N ALA A 106 11.55 -1.85 -10.68
CA ALA A 106 10.74 -1.59 -9.50
C ALA A 106 11.46 -0.62 -8.56
N ARG A 107 11.11 0.65 -8.64
CA ARG A 107 11.68 1.73 -7.82
C ARG A 107 10.97 1.83 -6.48
N VAL A 108 11.72 1.86 -5.40
CA VAL A 108 11.24 2.07 -4.03
C VAL A 108 10.93 3.55 -3.82
N LEU A 109 9.74 3.83 -3.32
CA LEU A 109 9.32 5.15 -2.84
C LEU A 109 9.02 5.04 -1.35
N HIS A 110 9.82 5.67 -0.49
CA HIS A 110 9.52 5.72 0.95
C HIS A 110 8.33 6.65 1.21
N ILE A 111 7.28 6.11 1.81
CA ILE A 111 5.97 6.77 2.00
C ILE A 111 5.42 6.56 3.43
N PRO A 112 6.11 7.08 4.46
CA PRO A 112 5.70 6.89 5.84
C PRO A 112 4.30 7.46 6.13
N GLY A 113 3.65 6.92 7.15
CA GLY A 113 2.34 7.36 7.62
C GLY A 113 1.62 6.24 8.33
N HIS A 114 1.23 5.21 7.57
CA HIS A 114 0.60 4.01 8.11
C HIS A 114 1.59 3.16 8.92
N THR A 115 2.81 3.01 8.42
CA THR A 115 3.99 2.55 9.17
C THR A 115 5.19 3.47 8.91
N ALA A 116 6.23 3.40 9.75
CA ALA A 116 7.42 4.24 9.64
C ALA A 116 8.28 3.92 8.41
N GLY A 117 8.35 2.65 8.01
CA GLY A 117 9.09 2.20 6.84
C GLY A 117 8.21 1.78 5.67
N GLN A 118 6.96 2.23 5.61
CA GLN A 118 6.11 1.92 4.47
C GLN A 118 6.73 2.36 3.15
N ILE A 119 6.70 1.48 2.15
CA ILE A 119 7.11 1.80 0.78
C ILE A 119 5.97 1.61 -0.20
N ALA A 120 6.03 2.38 -1.28
CA ALA A 120 5.41 2.02 -2.54
C ALA A 120 6.47 1.51 -3.51
N LEU A 121 6.06 0.61 -4.41
CA LEU A 121 6.88 0.18 -5.53
C LEU A 121 6.32 0.75 -6.82
N LEU A 122 7.08 1.65 -7.44
CA LEU A 122 6.79 2.15 -8.77
C LEU A 122 7.43 1.22 -9.79
N VAL A 123 6.61 0.41 -10.45
CA VAL A 123 7.05 -0.56 -11.44
C VAL A 123 6.81 -0.05 -12.86
N ARG A 124 7.87 -0.10 -13.66
CA ARG A 124 7.88 0.25 -15.08
C ARG A 124 8.46 -0.93 -15.85
N ALA A 125 7.89 -1.23 -17.01
CA ALA A 125 8.60 -1.97 -18.05
C ALA A 125 9.06 -0.93 -19.08
N ARG A 126 10.28 -1.04 -19.61
CA ARG A 126 10.84 -0.01 -20.53
C ARG A 126 10.02 0.13 -21.81
N SER A 127 9.31 -0.93 -22.17
CA SER A 127 8.45 -1.03 -23.36
C SER A 127 6.96 -0.74 -23.12
N GLU A 128 6.51 -0.51 -21.88
CA GLU A 128 5.08 -0.38 -21.57
C GLU A 128 4.71 0.86 -20.76
N THR A 129 3.61 1.49 -21.17
CA THR A 129 2.91 2.56 -20.45
C THR A 129 1.41 2.22 -20.36
N PRO A 130 0.70 2.57 -19.27
CA PRO A 130 1.19 3.33 -18.12
C PRO A 130 1.97 2.49 -17.11
N GLN A 131 2.77 3.18 -16.30
CA GLN A 131 3.44 2.60 -15.13
C GLN A 131 2.43 2.18 -14.06
N ARG A 132 2.86 1.29 -13.16
CA ARG A 132 2.04 0.79 -12.04
C ARG A 132 2.72 1.17 -10.72
N VAL A 133 1.96 1.58 -9.72
CA VAL A 133 2.46 1.84 -8.36
C VAL A 133 1.71 0.96 -7.37
N PHE A 134 2.47 0.16 -6.61
CA PHE A 134 1.93 -0.65 -5.53
C PHE A 134 2.01 0.16 -4.25
N THR A 135 0.88 0.52 -3.64
CA THR A 135 0.83 1.58 -2.62
C THR A 135 0.75 1.08 -1.19
N GLY A 136 0.75 -0.24 -0.98
CA GLY A 136 0.49 -0.85 0.32
C GLY A 136 -0.71 -0.18 0.97
N ASP A 137 -0.53 0.23 2.21
CA ASP A 137 -1.60 0.77 3.06
C ASP A 137 -1.60 2.29 3.17
N THR A 138 -1.17 2.99 2.11
CA THR A 138 -1.15 4.47 2.09
C THR A 138 -2.33 5.01 1.28
N LEU A 139 -2.47 4.57 0.03
CA LEU A 139 -3.52 5.02 -0.90
C LEU A 139 -4.36 3.84 -1.33
N PHE A 140 -5.67 3.95 -1.15
CA PHE A 140 -6.68 2.99 -1.60
C PHE A 140 -7.63 3.64 -2.60
N ARG A 141 -8.43 2.82 -3.30
CA ARG A 141 -9.54 3.34 -4.11
C ARG A 141 -10.56 4.04 -3.20
N ARG A 142 -10.71 5.35 -3.35
CA ARG A 142 -11.62 6.24 -2.60
C ARG A 142 -11.39 6.29 -1.08
N SER A 143 -10.25 5.82 -0.59
CA SER A 143 -9.88 5.81 0.84
C SER A 143 -8.36 5.97 1.01
N VAL A 144 -7.87 6.04 2.25
CA VAL A 144 -6.45 6.17 2.58
C VAL A 144 -6.10 5.35 3.83
N GLY A 145 -4.81 5.12 4.04
CA GLY A 145 -4.25 4.44 5.21
C GLY A 145 -4.60 5.08 6.54
N GLY A 146 -4.71 4.27 7.60
CA GLY A 146 -4.88 4.75 8.97
C GLY A 146 -3.55 5.15 9.64
N THR A 147 -3.57 6.10 10.56
CA THR A 147 -2.39 6.66 11.25
C THR A 147 -2.48 6.51 12.76
N LYS A 148 -3.07 5.41 13.23
CA LYS A 148 -3.15 5.03 14.66
C LYS A 148 -2.89 3.54 14.90
N GLY A 149 -2.47 2.81 13.87
CA GLY A 149 -2.11 1.39 13.97
C GLY A 149 -0.68 1.16 14.48
N PRO A 150 -0.26 -0.10 14.69
CA PRO A 150 1.12 -0.39 15.10
C PRO A 150 2.16 0.15 14.12
N GLY A 151 3.17 0.85 14.64
CA GLY A 151 4.28 1.40 13.84
C GLY A 151 3.97 2.65 13.02
N HIS A 152 2.76 3.23 13.14
CA HIS A 152 2.40 4.48 12.46
C HIS A 152 3.34 5.64 12.82
N THR A 153 3.42 6.63 11.93
CA THR A 153 4.09 7.90 12.21
C THR A 153 3.06 8.99 12.50
N THR A 154 2.80 9.89 11.54
CA THR A 154 1.88 11.02 11.72
C THR A 154 0.93 11.16 10.53
N PHE A 155 -0.18 11.87 10.75
CA PHE A 155 -1.04 12.30 9.65
C PHE A 155 -0.29 13.15 8.63
N GLU A 156 0.62 14.01 9.08
CA GLU A 156 1.39 14.86 8.18
C GLU A 156 2.34 14.04 7.29
N ASP A 157 2.95 12.98 7.81
CA ASP A 157 3.71 12.04 6.98
C ASP A 157 2.83 11.36 5.94
N LEU A 158 1.65 10.84 6.35
CA LEU A 158 0.69 10.26 5.42
C LEU A 158 0.29 11.28 4.32
N ARG A 159 0.00 12.52 4.72
CA ARG A 159 -0.41 13.60 3.81
C ARG A 159 0.69 13.91 2.77
N ARG A 160 1.95 14.02 3.21
CA ARG A 160 3.10 14.22 2.30
C ARG A 160 3.30 13.03 1.38
N SER A 161 3.26 11.82 1.92
CA SER A 161 3.33 10.57 1.15
C SER A 161 2.26 10.49 0.07
N LEU A 162 1.02 10.89 0.38
CA LEU A 162 -0.07 10.95 -0.58
C LEU A 162 0.16 12.03 -1.63
N LEU A 163 0.29 13.29 -1.24
CA LEU A 163 0.24 14.43 -2.16
C LEU A 163 1.55 14.66 -2.92
N GLU A 164 2.69 14.44 -2.29
CA GLU A 164 4.01 14.82 -2.82
C GLU A 164 4.73 13.65 -3.48
N ARG A 165 4.37 12.40 -3.13
CA ARG A 165 4.96 11.18 -3.71
C ARG A 165 4.00 10.46 -4.64
N LEU A 166 2.88 9.97 -4.12
CA LEU A 166 1.98 9.08 -4.89
C LEU A 166 1.14 9.83 -5.92
N LEU A 167 0.49 10.91 -5.51
CA LEU A 167 -0.41 11.68 -6.36
C LEU A 167 0.31 12.72 -7.23
N ALA A 168 1.63 12.88 -7.04
CA ALA A 168 2.51 13.64 -7.93
C ALA A 168 2.95 12.83 -9.17
N LEU A 169 2.65 11.52 -9.21
CA LEU A 169 2.89 10.69 -10.39
C LEU A 169 1.92 11.06 -11.54
N PRO A 170 2.23 10.71 -12.80
CA PRO A 170 1.33 10.92 -13.92
C PRO A 170 -0.09 10.37 -13.67
N PRO A 171 -1.16 11.10 -14.04
CA PRO A 171 -2.55 10.72 -13.74
C PRO A 171 -2.96 9.31 -14.23
N GLU A 172 -2.38 8.86 -15.35
CA GLU A 172 -2.61 7.56 -15.95
C GLU A 172 -1.93 6.39 -15.19
N THR A 173 -1.08 6.69 -14.21
CA THR A 173 -0.41 5.69 -13.36
C THR A 173 -1.46 4.82 -12.68
N ILE A 174 -1.38 3.51 -12.89
CA ILE A 174 -2.27 2.53 -12.28
C ILE A 174 -1.84 2.34 -10.83
N VAL A 175 -2.77 2.50 -9.90
CA VAL A 175 -2.57 2.29 -8.46
C VAL A 175 -3.05 0.90 -8.08
N LEU A 176 -2.18 0.11 -7.47
CA LEU A 176 -2.39 -1.27 -7.04
C LEU A 176 -2.23 -1.35 -5.51
N PRO A 177 -3.31 -1.16 -4.75
CA PRO A 177 -3.22 -0.98 -3.31
C PRO A 177 -3.03 -2.27 -2.51
N GLY A 178 -2.57 -2.13 -1.27
CA GLY A 178 -2.51 -3.21 -0.29
C GLY A 178 -3.88 -3.80 0.04
N HIS A 179 -4.92 -2.97 0.05
CA HIS A 179 -6.33 -3.37 0.16
C HIS A 179 -7.18 -2.68 -0.91
N ALA A 180 -8.39 -3.21 -1.17
CA ALA A 180 -9.32 -2.72 -2.20
C ALA A 180 -8.93 -3.06 -3.64
N SER A 181 -9.76 -2.59 -4.58
CA SER A 181 -9.54 -2.74 -6.02
C SER A 181 -8.54 -1.71 -6.57
N ALA A 182 -7.84 -2.06 -7.65
CA ALA A 182 -6.99 -1.15 -8.41
C ALA A 182 -7.70 0.15 -8.80
N THR A 183 -6.98 1.27 -8.96
CA THR A 183 -7.50 2.59 -9.39
C THR A 183 -6.41 3.32 -10.20
N THR A 184 -6.51 4.63 -10.42
CA THR A 184 -5.43 5.43 -11.01
C THR A 184 -5.13 6.67 -10.16
N VAL A 185 -3.96 7.26 -10.36
CA VAL A 185 -3.59 8.52 -9.70
C VAL A 185 -4.60 9.62 -10.02
N GLY A 186 -4.99 9.77 -11.29
CA GLY A 186 -5.98 10.76 -11.71
C GLY A 186 -7.35 10.53 -11.08
N GLU A 187 -7.80 9.27 -11.00
CA GLU A 187 -9.07 8.93 -10.35
C GLU A 187 -9.08 9.36 -8.88
N GLU A 188 -8.02 9.03 -8.13
CA GLU A 188 -7.91 9.37 -6.71
C GLU A 188 -7.65 10.86 -6.48
N TRP A 189 -6.90 11.52 -7.36
CA TRP A 189 -6.71 12.96 -7.31
C TRP A 189 -8.04 13.72 -7.39
N GLU A 190 -8.94 13.30 -8.29
CA GLU A 190 -10.20 13.98 -8.54
C GLU A 190 -11.31 13.61 -7.55
N HIS A 191 -11.39 12.35 -7.10
CA HIS A 191 -12.56 11.89 -6.35
C HIS A 191 -12.28 11.18 -5.03
N ASN A 192 -11.02 11.07 -4.57
CA ASN A 192 -10.78 10.56 -3.22
C ASN A 192 -11.22 11.61 -2.18
N PRO A 193 -12.19 11.30 -1.29
CA PRO A 193 -12.77 12.29 -0.39
C PRO A 193 -11.75 12.90 0.58
N PHE A 194 -10.75 12.12 1.01
CA PHE A 194 -9.66 12.61 1.86
C PHE A 194 -8.78 13.59 1.09
N VAL A 195 -8.37 13.20 -0.11
CA VAL A 195 -7.49 14.02 -0.97
C VAL A 195 -8.16 15.34 -1.34
N ARG A 196 -9.46 15.33 -1.67
CA ARG A 196 -10.21 16.54 -2.00
C ARG A 196 -10.24 17.55 -0.84
N VAL A 197 -10.44 17.09 0.39
CA VAL A 197 -10.37 17.94 1.59
C VAL A 197 -8.93 18.38 1.86
N MET A 198 -7.93 17.50 1.74
CA MET A 198 -6.51 17.86 1.88
C MET A 198 -6.06 18.93 0.89
N ARG A 199 -6.64 18.94 -0.32
CA ARG A 199 -6.39 19.92 -1.39
C ARG A 199 -7.24 21.19 -1.26
N GLY A 200 -8.15 21.26 -0.30
CA GLY A 200 -9.07 22.40 -0.12
C GLY A 200 -10.14 22.52 -1.20
N ILE A 201 -10.41 21.45 -1.95
CA ILE A 201 -11.50 21.41 -2.94
C ILE A 201 -12.85 21.29 -2.23
N ASP A 202 -12.92 20.38 -1.26
CA ASP A 202 -14.12 20.19 -0.42
C ASP A 202 -13.89 20.80 0.96
N ALA A 203 -14.95 21.36 1.54
CA ALA A 203 -14.91 21.89 2.90
C ALA A 203 -14.75 20.76 3.94
N PRO A 204 -13.91 20.94 4.97
CA PRO A 204 -13.80 19.97 6.04
C PRO A 204 -15.09 19.89 6.87
N GLY A 205 -15.41 18.69 7.34
CA GLY A 205 -16.51 18.47 8.28
C GLY A 205 -16.29 19.19 9.62
N THR A 206 -17.40 19.46 10.32
CA THR A 206 -17.41 20.20 11.59
C THR A 206 -18.15 19.49 12.72
N ALA A 207 -18.72 18.31 12.45
CA ALA A 207 -19.42 17.53 13.46
C ALA A 207 -18.47 17.15 14.61
N SER A 208 -18.98 17.20 15.83
CA SER A 208 -18.25 16.67 16.99
C SER A 208 -18.26 15.15 16.96
N CYS A 209 -17.19 14.53 17.42
CA CYS A 209 -17.10 13.09 17.60
C CYS A 209 -16.13 12.75 18.74
N ARG A 210 -15.97 11.47 19.04
CA ARG A 210 -14.95 10.94 19.94
C ARG A 210 -14.21 9.77 19.29
N PHE A 211 -12.92 9.65 19.60
CA PHE A 211 -12.12 8.48 19.26
C PHE A 211 -11.24 8.11 20.46
N ALA A 212 -11.29 6.84 20.87
CA ALA A 212 -10.59 6.36 22.08
C ALA A 212 -10.86 7.24 23.32
N GLY A 213 -12.10 7.72 23.48
CA GLY A 213 -12.53 8.58 24.58
C GLY A 213 -12.16 10.06 24.46
N ARG A 214 -11.23 10.44 23.57
CA ARG A 214 -10.83 11.83 23.33
C ARG A 214 -11.86 12.56 22.46
N PRO A 215 -12.30 13.78 22.82
CA PRO A 215 -13.09 14.64 21.94
C PRO A 215 -12.32 15.01 20.67
N ALA A 216 -13.04 15.04 19.55
CA ALA A 216 -12.50 15.40 18.25
C ALA A 216 -13.59 16.03 17.37
N ARG A 217 -13.15 16.55 16.23
CA ARG A 217 -14.00 16.97 15.11
C ARG A 217 -13.86 15.97 13.98
N LEU A 218 -14.97 15.58 13.39
CA LEU A 218 -15.01 14.75 12.20
C LEU A 218 -14.77 15.60 10.96
N ILE A 219 -13.62 15.40 10.31
CA ILE A 219 -13.18 16.15 9.12
C ILE A 219 -13.63 15.48 7.83
N VAL A 220 -13.43 14.16 7.70
CA VAL A 220 -13.92 13.35 6.58
C VAL A 220 -14.55 12.08 7.12
N TRP A 221 -15.69 11.69 6.54
CA TRP A 221 -16.34 10.40 6.75
C TRP A 221 -16.67 9.79 5.39
N ALA A 222 -16.04 8.67 5.07
CA ALA A 222 -16.19 8.04 3.76
C ALA A 222 -16.27 6.52 3.91
N ARG A 223 -16.85 5.85 2.90
CA ARG A 223 -16.82 4.38 2.83
C ARG A 223 -15.39 3.88 2.72
N ASP A 224 -15.11 2.76 3.35
CA ASP A 224 -13.81 2.09 3.27
C ASP A 224 -13.89 0.78 2.46
N TYR A 225 -12.74 0.17 2.20
CA TYR A 225 -12.62 -1.03 1.36
C TYR A 225 -13.30 -2.27 1.93
N ASP A 226 -13.52 -2.31 3.24
CA ASP A 226 -14.13 -3.43 3.98
C ASP A 226 -15.67 -3.32 4.09
N GLY A 227 -16.27 -2.33 3.43
CA GLY A 227 -17.70 -2.02 3.52
C GLY A 227 -18.08 -1.18 4.75
N GLY A 228 -17.12 -0.91 5.64
CA GLY A 228 -17.25 0.03 6.74
C GLY A 228 -16.99 1.47 6.31
N HIS A 229 -16.42 2.24 7.23
CA HIS A 229 -16.08 3.64 7.00
C HIS A 229 -14.67 3.93 7.46
N LYS A 230 -14.05 4.91 6.81
CA LYS A 230 -12.81 5.53 7.24
C LYS A 230 -13.10 6.97 7.65
N ALA A 231 -12.46 7.41 8.72
CA ALA A 231 -12.63 8.76 9.25
C ALA A 231 -11.30 9.50 9.31
N TRP A 232 -11.27 10.74 8.86
CA TRP A 232 -10.25 11.70 9.26
C TRP A 232 -10.85 12.56 10.37
N ILE A 233 -10.21 12.56 11.53
CA ILE A 233 -10.59 13.34 12.69
C ILE A 233 -9.48 14.32 13.08
N ARG A 234 -9.89 15.41 13.74
CA ARG A 234 -8.98 16.37 14.38
C ARG A 234 -9.28 16.49 15.86
N PHE A 235 -8.32 16.17 16.72
CA PHE A 235 -8.46 16.32 18.16
C PHE A 235 -8.44 17.80 18.58
N GLU A 236 -8.87 18.10 19.81
CA GLU A 236 -8.93 19.48 20.34
C GLU A 236 -7.56 20.15 20.45
N ASP A 237 -6.49 19.36 20.59
CA ASP A 237 -5.10 19.82 20.58
C ASP A 237 -4.56 20.12 19.16
N GLY A 238 -5.37 19.91 18.13
CA GLY A 238 -5.03 20.15 16.72
C GLY A 238 -4.39 18.96 16.01
N GLU A 239 -4.16 17.84 16.69
CA GLU A 239 -3.65 16.62 16.08
C GLU A 239 -4.67 16.04 15.08
N ASP A 240 -4.24 15.81 13.83
CA ASP A 240 -5.01 15.08 12.83
C ASP A 240 -4.69 13.58 12.85
N ALA A 241 -5.70 12.76 12.56
CA ALA A 241 -5.53 11.31 12.41
C ALA A 241 -6.53 10.71 11.41
N VAL A 242 -6.09 9.68 10.68
CA VAL A 242 -7.00 8.79 9.94
C VAL A 242 -7.22 7.52 10.75
N VAL A 243 -8.47 7.16 11.00
CA VAL A 243 -8.88 6.08 11.88
C VAL A 243 -10.02 5.24 11.27
N PRO A 244 -10.20 3.97 11.69
CA PRO A 244 -11.38 3.21 11.30
C PRO A 244 -12.64 3.86 11.87
N GLY A 245 -13.69 3.96 11.07
CA GLY A 245 -14.96 4.58 11.45
C GLY A 245 -15.67 3.82 12.58
N SER A 246 -15.43 2.52 12.72
CA SER A 246 -15.92 1.70 13.86
C SER A 246 -15.39 2.18 15.21
N GLY A 247 -14.27 2.91 15.23
CA GLY A 247 -13.71 3.52 16.44
C GLY A 247 -14.24 4.93 16.75
N VAL A 248 -15.07 5.50 15.89
CA VAL A 248 -15.59 6.87 16.03
C VAL A 248 -17.01 6.83 16.59
N SER A 249 -17.25 7.59 17.66
CA SER A 249 -18.58 7.84 18.23
C SER A 249 -19.04 9.23 17.85
N LEU A 250 -20.22 9.33 17.23
CA LEU A 250 -20.87 10.60 16.84
C LEU A 250 -21.76 11.15 17.95
#